data_AF-A0A7J9YAH6-F1
#
_entry.id   AF-A0A7J9YAH6-F1
#
_cell.length_a   1.000
_cell.length_b   1.000
_cell.length_c   1.000
_cell.angle_alpha   90.00
_cell.angle_beta   90.00
_cell.angle_gamma   90.00
#
_symmetry.space_group_name_H-M   'P 1'
#
loop_
_entity.id
_entity.type
_entity.pdbx_description
1 polymer ?
#
loop_
_entity_poly.entity_id
_entity_poly.type
_entity_poly.pdbx_seq_one_letter_code
_entity_poly.pdbx_strand_id
1 'polypeptide(L)'
;RVTVLDGYRALLVPLLDLVAATTRRGRRALWADAGDRLATYLLLAGRALGDQHAGRDEAEALLALAEPPLRHRVDWLEFEHRGAPMVWKRRSVCCLIYQAPTFRGQYCATCPLVPIEETVERTRAWLGR
;
A
#
# COMPACT_ATOMS: atom_id res chain seq x y z
N ARG A 1 -2.25 19.47 1.23
CA ARG A 1 -2.06 18.29 0.35
C ARG A 1 -0.78 18.37 -0.49
N VAL A 2 -0.57 19.41 -1.31
CA VAL A 2 0.68 19.57 -2.10
C VAL A 2 1.95 19.55 -1.23
N THR A 3 1.99 20.33 -0.15
CA THR A 3 3.11 20.32 0.82
C THR A 3 3.39 18.93 1.41
N VAL A 4 2.36 18.10 1.59
CA VAL A 4 2.52 16.73 2.11
C VAL A 4 3.18 15.84 1.06
N LEU A 5 2.79 15.96 -0.21
CA LEU A 5 3.39 15.22 -1.31
C LEU A 5 4.85 15.61 -1.54
N ASP A 6 5.17 16.90 -1.46
CA ASP A 6 6.53 17.40 -1.61
C ASP A 6 7.43 16.91 -0.46
N GLY A 7 6.95 17.01 0.78
CA GLY A 7 7.65 16.47 1.94
C GLY A 7 7.85 14.95 1.84
N TYR A 8 6.82 14.22 1.45
CA TYR A 8 6.90 12.77 1.27
C TYR A 8 7.91 12.38 0.18
N ARG A 9 7.90 13.08 -0.96
CA ARG A 9 8.88 12.88 -2.03
C ARG A 9 10.30 13.16 -1.52
N ALA A 10 10.51 14.30 -0.86
CA ALA A 10 11.83 14.71 -0.37
C ALA A 10 12.42 13.68 0.61
N LEU A 11 11.58 13.11 1.49
CA LEU A 11 12.00 12.04 2.41
C LEU A 11 12.36 10.74 1.69
N LEU A 12 11.65 10.41 0.61
CA LEU A 12 11.81 9.12 -0.06
C LEU A 12 12.94 9.08 -1.08
N VAL A 13 13.23 10.17 -1.78
CA VAL A 13 14.29 10.20 -2.80
C VAL A 13 15.59 9.52 -2.33
N PRO A 14 16.22 9.93 -1.21
CA PRO A 14 17.48 9.31 -0.78
C PRO A 14 17.34 7.82 -0.44
N LEU A 15 16.21 7.43 0.16
CA LEU A 15 15.93 6.03 0.50
C LEU A 15 15.77 5.17 -0.76
N LEU A 16 14.96 5.64 -1.72
CA LEU A 16 14.70 4.89 -2.94
C LEU A 16 15.94 4.82 -3.84
N ASP A 17 16.78 5.85 -3.85
CA ASP A 17 18.06 5.85 -4.56
C ASP A 17 19.01 4.80 -3.97
N LEU A 18 19.14 4.73 -2.64
CA LEU A 18 19.94 3.72 -1.96
C LEU A 18 19.44 2.29 -2.23
N VAL A 19 18.12 2.07 -2.15
CA VAL A 19 17.52 0.75 -2.41
C VAL A 19 17.70 0.35 -3.88
N ALA A 20 17.55 1.29 -4.82
CA ALA A 20 17.78 1.02 -6.24
C ALA A 20 19.25 0.66 -6.53
N ALA A 21 20.20 1.27 -5.83
CA ALA A 21 21.63 1.00 -6.01
C ALA A 21 22.09 -0.35 -5.41
N THR A 22 21.38 -0.83 -4.39
CA THR A 22 21.79 -2.03 -3.61
C THR A 22 20.93 -3.26 -3.90
N THR A 23 19.87 -3.12 -4.70
CA THR A 23 18.94 -4.21 -5.01
C THR A 23 18.62 -4.25 -6.50
N ARG A 24 17.97 -5.34 -6.95
CA ARG A 24 17.47 -5.46 -8.32
C ARG A 24 16.09 -4.82 -8.52
N ARG A 25 15.61 -4.04 -7.56
CA ARG A 25 14.27 -3.44 -7.61
C ARG A 25 14.31 -2.15 -8.42
N GLY A 26 13.65 -2.13 -9.58
CA GLY A 26 13.65 -0.96 -10.47
C GLY A 26 12.98 0.27 -9.84
N ARG A 27 13.46 1.47 -10.20
CA ARG A 27 12.96 2.77 -9.69
C ARG A 27 11.44 2.93 -9.81
N ARG A 28 10.85 2.49 -10.93
CA ARG A 28 9.40 2.54 -11.14
C ARG A 28 8.63 1.73 -10.08
N ALA A 29 9.10 0.53 -9.76
CA ALA A 29 8.47 -0.32 -8.76
C ALA A 29 8.63 0.24 -7.34
N LEU A 30 9.77 0.88 -7.07
CA LEU A 30 10.04 1.55 -5.80
C LEU A 30 9.09 2.75 -5.58
N TRP A 31 8.90 3.59 -6.59
CA TRP A 31 7.95 4.71 -6.49
C TRP A 31 6.49 4.26 -6.43
N ALA A 32 6.11 3.21 -7.16
CA ALA A 32 4.80 2.60 -6.99
C ALA A 32 4.60 2.06 -5.56
N ASP A 33 5.64 1.47 -4.96
CA ASP A 33 5.57 0.96 -3.56
C ASP A 33 5.37 2.11 -2.58
N ALA A 34 6.05 3.24 -2.81
CA ALA A 34 5.89 4.45 -2.03
C ALA A 34 4.46 5.02 -2.11
N GLY A 35 3.90 5.17 -3.30
CA GLY A 35 2.51 5.62 -3.45
C GLY A 35 1.51 4.65 -2.81
N ASP A 36 1.74 3.36 -2.97
CA ASP A 36 0.91 2.30 -2.39
C ASP A 36 0.94 2.29 -0.85
N ARG A 37 2.11 2.52 -0.26
CA ARG A 37 2.26 2.66 1.20
C ARG A 37 1.61 3.93 1.73
N LEU A 38 1.71 5.06 1.02
CA LEU A 38 1.03 6.29 1.41
C LEU A 38 -0.49 6.09 1.54
N ALA A 39 -1.11 5.42 0.56
CA ALA A 39 -2.52 5.06 0.64
C ALA A 39 -2.85 4.16 1.83
N THR A 40 -1.96 3.21 2.16
CA THR A 40 -2.13 2.33 3.33
C THR A 40 -2.14 3.14 4.63
N TYR A 41 -1.25 4.11 4.78
CA TYR A 41 -1.17 4.91 6.00
C TYR A 41 -2.36 5.83 6.18
N LEU A 42 -2.90 6.41 5.09
CA LEU A 42 -4.13 7.22 5.15
C LEU A 42 -5.36 6.37 5.49
N LEU A 43 -5.47 5.17 4.91
CA LEU A 43 -6.51 4.22 5.31
C LEU A 43 -6.40 3.86 6.80
N LEU A 44 -5.19 3.53 7.27
CA LEU A 44 -4.94 3.21 8.68
C LEU A 44 -5.27 4.38 9.61
N ALA A 45 -4.97 5.61 9.20
CA ALA A 45 -5.32 6.81 9.96
C ALA A 45 -6.85 6.98 10.06
N GLY A 46 -7.58 6.83 8.96
CA GLY A 46 -9.04 6.86 8.96
C GLY A 46 -9.63 5.80 9.90
N ARG A 47 -9.12 4.56 9.83
CA ARG A 47 -9.53 3.49 10.75
C ARG A 47 -9.26 3.80 12.22
N ALA A 48 -8.10 4.37 12.53
CA ALA A 48 -7.76 4.78 13.89
C ALA A 48 -8.71 5.89 14.41
N LEU A 49 -9.26 6.70 13.51
CA LEU A 49 -10.27 7.72 13.79
C LEU A 49 -11.72 7.20 13.73
N GLY A 50 -11.92 5.91 13.44
CA GLY A 50 -13.25 5.29 13.35
C GLY A 50 -13.94 5.42 11.99
N ASP A 51 -13.30 6.01 10.98
CA ASP A 51 -13.84 6.18 9.63
C ASP A 51 -12.85 5.73 8.55
N GLN A 52 -12.97 4.45 8.16
CA GLN A 52 -12.15 3.87 7.11
C GLN A 52 -12.43 4.43 5.71
N HIS A 53 -13.65 4.94 5.46
CA HIS A 53 -14.02 5.50 4.18
C HIS A 53 -13.36 6.87 4.00
N ALA A 54 -13.36 7.72 5.04
CA ALA A 54 -12.62 8.98 5.04
C ALA A 54 -11.12 8.76 4.77
N GLY A 55 -10.52 7.71 5.34
CA GLY A 55 -9.12 7.36 5.07
C GLY A 55 -8.85 6.96 3.62
N ARG A 56 -9.77 6.21 2.99
CA ARG A 56 -9.72 5.88 1.56
C ARG A 56 -9.88 7.13 0.70
N ASP A 57 -10.87 7.97 1.00
CA ASP A 57 -11.19 9.16 0.20
C ASP A 57 -10.04 10.17 0.25
N GLU A 58 -9.41 10.35 1.42
CA GLU A 58 -8.21 11.18 1.54
C GLU A 58 -7.04 10.60 0.74
N ALA A 59 -6.86 9.27 0.71
CA ALA A 59 -5.83 8.63 -0.10
C ALA A 59 -6.05 8.84 -1.60
N GLU A 60 -7.28 8.68 -2.08
CA GLU A 60 -7.63 8.94 -3.48
C GLU A 60 -7.41 10.42 -3.83
N ALA A 61 -7.91 11.34 -3.00
CA ALA A 61 -7.78 12.77 -3.21
C ALA A 61 -6.31 13.25 -3.19
N LEU A 62 -5.48 12.71 -2.29
CA LEU A 62 -4.07 13.06 -2.22
C LEU A 62 -3.30 12.51 -3.42
N LEU A 63 -3.51 11.24 -3.80
CA LEU A 63 -2.80 10.62 -4.93
C LEU A 63 -3.24 11.16 -6.29
N ALA A 64 -4.47 11.66 -6.41
CA ALA A 64 -4.93 12.37 -7.61
C ALA A 64 -4.13 13.66 -7.88
N LEU A 65 -3.60 14.29 -6.83
CA LEU A 65 -2.73 15.47 -6.93
C LEU A 65 -1.25 15.12 -7.13
N ALA A 66 -0.89 13.83 -7.06
CA ALA A 66 0.50 13.41 -7.15
C ALA A 66 0.98 13.39 -8.61
N GLU A 67 2.15 14.00 -8.82
CA GLU A 67 2.84 13.96 -10.11
C GLU A 67 3.80 12.76 -10.21
N PRO A 68 4.11 12.28 -11.44
CA PRO A 68 5.09 11.23 -11.65
C PRO A 68 6.44 11.54 -10.96
N PRO A 69 7.10 10.55 -10.35
CA PRO A 69 6.75 9.13 -10.36
C PRO A 69 5.81 8.68 -9.21
N LEU A 70 5.28 9.59 -8.39
CA LEU A 70 4.48 9.25 -7.20
C LEU A 70 2.99 9.00 -7.52
N ARG A 71 2.51 9.45 -8.70
CA ARG A 71 1.15 9.16 -9.18
C ARG A 71 0.85 7.66 -9.12
N HIS A 72 -0.21 7.28 -8.42
CA HIS A 72 -0.53 5.88 -8.14
C HIS A 72 -2.03 5.61 -8.09
N ARG A 73 -2.46 4.45 -8.57
CA ARG A 73 -3.85 3.96 -8.44
C ARG A 73 -3.91 2.86 -7.40
N VAL A 74 -4.82 3.01 -6.44
CA VAL A 74 -5.05 2.03 -5.38
C VAL A 74 -6.06 0.98 -5.84
N ASP A 75 -5.78 -0.28 -5.50
CA ASP A 75 -6.69 -1.42 -5.65
C ASP A 75 -7.42 -1.65 -4.32
N TRP A 76 -8.61 -1.06 -4.17
CA TRP A 76 -9.40 -1.15 -2.94
C TRP A 76 -10.16 -2.47 -2.86
N LEU A 77 -10.21 -3.04 -1.66
CA LEU A 77 -10.98 -4.22 -1.34
C LEU A 77 -12.08 -3.83 -0.36
N GLU A 78 -13.30 -4.23 -0.69
CA GLU A 78 -14.46 -4.12 0.19
C GLU A 78 -14.98 -5.52 0.51
N PHE A 79 -15.11 -5.83 1.79
CA PHE A 79 -15.60 -7.13 2.25
C PHE A 79 -16.20 -7.03 3.64
N GLU A 80 -16.95 -8.03 4.08
CA GLU A 80 -17.37 -8.14 5.48
C GLU A 80 -16.29 -8.83 6.32
N HIS A 81 -16.05 -8.31 7.53
CA HIS A 81 -15.18 -8.92 8.53
C HIS A 81 -15.81 -8.77 9.93
N ARG A 82 -16.03 -9.90 10.62
CA ARG A 82 -16.64 -9.94 11.97
C ARG A 82 -17.98 -9.19 12.05
N GLY A 83 -18.83 -9.33 11.03
CA GLY A 83 -20.15 -8.70 10.98
C GLY A 83 -20.15 -7.20 10.66
N ALA A 84 -19.00 -6.63 10.30
CA ALA A 84 -18.88 -5.21 9.94
C ALA A 84 -18.31 -5.05 8.51
N PRO A 85 -18.76 -4.02 7.75
CA PRO A 85 -18.12 -3.63 6.50
C PRO A 85 -16.65 -3.28 6.73
N MET A 86 -15.79 -3.71 5.81
CA MET A 86 -14.34 -3.53 5.87
C MET A 86 -13.84 -2.96 4.55
N VAL A 87 -13.09 -1.87 4.65
CA VAL A 87 -12.28 -1.30 3.57
C VAL A 87 -10.83 -1.64 3.84
N TRP A 88 -10.22 -2.28 2.85
CA TRP A 88 -8.78 -2.54 2.81
C TRP A 88 -8.26 -2.30 1.39
N LYS A 89 -7.00 -2.67 1.15
CA LYS A 89 -6.42 -2.60 -0.19
C LYS A 89 -5.59 -3.83 -0.50
N ARG A 90 -5.63 -4.23 -1.76
CA ARG A 90 -4.60 -5.07 -2.36
C ARG A 90 -3.40 -4.19 -2.68
N ARG A 91 -2.19 -4.74 -2.61
CA ARG A 91 -0.98 -4.04 -3.07
C ARG A 91 -1.11 -3.90 -4.59
N SER A 92 -0.91 -2.70 -5.15
CA SER A 92 -0.88 -2.55 -6.61
C SER A 92 0.50 -2.88 -7.21
N VAL A 93 1.51 -3.13 -6.36
CA VAL A 93 2.88 -3.53 -6.76
C VAL A 93 3.44 -4.54 -5.77
N CYS A 94 4.20 -5.52 -6.25
CA CYS A 94 4.82 -6.51 -5.37
C CYS A 94 6.03 -5.90 -4.64
N CYS A 95 6.06 -6.05 -3.31
CA CYS A 95 7.20 -5.70 -2.47
C CYS A 95 8.32 -6.74 -2.45
N LEU A 96 8.10 -7.90 -3.07
CA LEU A 96 9.01 -9.05 -3.08
C LEU A 96 9.34 -9.59 -1.68
N ILE A 97 8.49 -9.32 -0.67
CA ILE A 97 8.75 -9.77 0.70
C ILE A 97 8.86 -11.28 0.82
N TYR A 98 8.22 -12.05 -0.07
CA TYR A 98 8.35 -13.50 -0.14
C TYR A 98 9.78 -13.98 -0.42
N GLN A 99 10.62 -13.12 -1.02
CA GLN A 99 12.05 -13.39 -1.25
C GLN A 99 12.90 -13.12 0.00
N ALA A 100 12.37 -12.44 1.01
CA ALA A 100 13.09 -12.22 2.26
C ALA A 100 13.21 -13.56 3.03
N PRO A 101 14.40 -13.88 3.58
CA PRO A 101 14.59 -15.11 4.36
C PRO A 101 13.60 -15.28 5.51
N THR A 102 13.17 -14.16 6.11
CA THR A 102 12.20 -14.12 7.21
C THR A 102 10.79 -14.56 6.81
N PHE A 103 10.45 -14.47 5.52
CA PHE A 103 9.11 -14.81 5.00
C PHE A 103 9.06 -16.21 4.39
N ARG A 104 10.20 -16.89 4.20
CA ARG A 104 10.28 -18.31 3.77
C ARG A 104 9.40 -18.63 2.55
N GLY A 105 9.39 -17.76 1.54
CA GLY A 105 8.59 -17.94 0.32
C GLY A 105 7.10 -17.62 0.45
N GLN A 106 6.62 -17.22 1.63
CA GLN A 106 5.20 -16.89 1.82
C GLN A 106 4.86 -15.52 1.22
N TYR A 107 3.68 -15.41 0.59
CA TYR A 107 3.16 -14.11 0.16
C TYR A 107 2.57 -13.32 1.33
N CYS A 108 2.56 -11.99 1.22
CA CYS A 108 1.91 -11.12 2.21
C CYS A 108 0.38 -11.20 2.11
N ALA A 109 -0.31 -10.69 3.13
CA ALA A 109 -1.78 -10.73 3.21
C ALA A 109 -2.47 -10.03 2.02
N THR A 110 -1.83 -8.99 1.49
CA THR A 110 -2.37 -8.11 0.44
C THR A 110 -1.69 -8.30 -0.92
N CYS A 111 -1.05 -9.45 -1.16
CA CYS A 111 -0.16 -9.68 -2.30
C CYS A 111 -0.85 -9.44 -3.67
N PRO A 112 -0.22 -8.75 -4.65
CA PRO A 112 -0.77 -8.63 -6.00
C PRO A 112 -0.57 -9.89 -6.85
N LEU A 113 0.26 -10.84 -6.39
CA LEU A 113 0.60 -12.04 -7.17
C LEU A 113 -0.39 -13.18 -6.99
N VAL A 114 -1.34 -13.04 -6.07
CA VAL A 114 -2.41 -14.02 -5.83
C VAL A 114 -3.75 -13.47 -6.33
N PRO A 115 -4.73 -14.35 -6.64
CA PRO A 115 -6.08 -13.94 -7.02
C PRO A 115 -6.72 -13.01 -5.99
N ILE A 116 -7.70 -12.21 -6.41
CA ILE A 116 -8.34 -11.23 -5.55
C ILE A 116 -9.11 -11.91 -4.41
N GLU A 117 -9.75 -13.05 -4.70
CA GLU A 117 -10.48 -13.87 -3.74
C GLU A 117 -9.53 -14.38 -2.64
N GLU A 118 -8.38 -14.94 -3.02
CA GLU A 118 -7.34 -15.38 -2.08
C GLU A 118 -6.79 -14.19 -1.27
N THR A 119 -6.65 -13.01 -1.91
CA THR A 119 -6.20 -11.80 -1.22
C THR A 119 -7.18 -11.40 -0.12
N VAL A 120 -8.50 -11.47 -0.38
CA VAL A 120 -9.53 -11.16 0.62
C VAL A 120 -9.48 -12.14 1.79
N GLU A 121 -9.37 -13.45 1.51
CA GLU A 121 -9.24 -14.48 2.55
C GLU A 121 -8.00 -14.28 3.43
N ARG A 122 -6.84 -14.06 2.79
CA ARG A 122 -5.58 -13.78 3.48
C ARG A 122 -5.65 -12.51 4.32
N THR A 123 -6.31 -11.47 3.80
CA THR A 123 -6.51 -10.20 4.52
C THR A 123 -7.41 -10.40 5.73
N ARG A 124 -8.52 -11.14 5.62
CA ARG A 124 -9.38 -11.49 6.76
C ARG A 124 -8.60 -12.25 7.83
N ALA A 125 -7.80 -13.23 7.44
CA ALA A 125 -6.98 -14.00 8.36
C ALA A 125 -5.92 -13.13 9.06
N TRP A 126 -5.33 -12.16 8.35
CA TRP A 126 -4.35 -11.24 8.92
C TRP A 126 -4.97 -10.24 9.90
N LEU A 127 -6.15 -9.68 9.59
CA LEU A 127 -6.89 -8.78 10.47
C LEU A 127 -7.39 -9.45 11.75
N GLY A 128 -7.51 -10.79 11.75
CA GLY A 128 -7.93 -11.56 12.91
C GLY A 128 -6.81 -11.89 13.90
N ARG A 129 -5.55 -11.59 13.58
CA ARG A 129 -4.39 -11.79 14.46
C ARG A 129 -4.27 -10.67 15.48
#